data_AF-A0A2T3MJX7-F1
#
_entry.id   AF-A0A2T3MJX7-F1
#
_cell.length_a   1.000
_cell.length_b   1.000
_cell.length_c   1.000
_cell.angle_alpha   90.00
_cell.angle_beta   90.00
_cell.angle_gamma   90.00
#
_symmetry.space_group_name_H-M   'P 1'
#
loop_
_entity.id
_entity.type
_entity.pdbx_description
1 polymer ?
#
loop_
_entity_poly.entity_id
_entity_poly.type
_entity_poly.pdbx_seq_one_letter_code
_entity_poly.pdbx_strand_id
1 'polypeptide(L)'
;MNKSQRNILEKTLAIVTLLGLVLAWGLGSLRQQDHITTQLMQVVQQPMLFNELQHDVWAAKPKKTAVKSNLTDSLLWVGRAESVGYGGMLQTIIQVNEKQQISGIAIIQSAETPSYLKEVISNGLIDNFIDQNVAKLKQLDGITGATLTSNAINHSIIQAAKNIGINVFKLPLTLPESTLILPQIIDGIALLIFIIAIVINRPAFPHKIIAKRIMMGVSIIVLGFYAAAPYGANTLGFVLSGVWLDGIASYTSLLLLLVTIGYLLVTNKNVYCSTVCPFGATQECIGKLNKAKACKPKHDFFIWFARGLLWFTLILGLYYRNSASFSYEPFGMAFNMIGTHFIFVLTILIVLTSLFINKPWCQTLCPVHHFIEYIRFMKKWIKNSVKPTRFTEKKRGERHAS
;
A
#
# COMPACT_ATOMS: atom_id res chain seq x y z
N MET A 1 30.86 -19.48 -5.74
CA MET A 1 30.84 -18.55 -6.89
C MET A 1 31.95 -17.52 -6.71
N ASN A 2 32.82 -17.30 -7.70
CA ASN A 2 33.91 -16.31 -7.59
C ASN A 2 33.35 -14.86 -7.63
N LYS A 3 34.07 -13.88 -7.06
CA LYS A 3 33.63 -12.48 -6.90
C LYS A 3 33.26 -11.82 -8.24
N SER A 4 33.97 -12.15 -9.32
CA SER A 4 33.67 -11.66 -10.67
C SER A 4 32.34 -12.18 -11.20
N GLN A 5 32.10 -13.50 -11.09
CA GLN A 5 30.84 -14.14 -11.49
C GLN A 5 29.64 -13.59 -10.71
N ARG A 6 29.81 -13.39 -9.40
CA ARG A 6 28.78 -12.77 -8.55
C ARG A 6 28.40 -11.36 -9.01
N ASN A 7 29.39 -10.55 -9.38
CA ASN A 7 29.16 -9.18 -9.86
C ASN A 7 28.43 -9.15 -11.21
N ILE A 8 28.78 -10.07 -12.13
CA ILE A 8 28.07 -10.21 -13.42
C ILE A 8 26.62 -10.62 -13.16
N LEU A 9 26.40 -11.64 -12.32
CA LEU A 9 25.06 -12.11 -11.96
C LEU A 9 24.20 -10.99 -11.35
N GLU A 10 24.75 -10.22 -10.40
CA GLU A 10 24.02 -9.11 -9.76
C GLU A 10 23.63 -8.02 -10.77
N LYS A 11 24.49 -7.70 -11.74
CA LYS A 11 24.17 -6.74 -12.81
C LYS A 11 23.09 -7.26 -13.76
N THR A 12 23.22 -8.51 -14.20
CA THR A 12 22.23 -9.14 -15.08
C THR A 12 20.86 -9.20 -14.40
N LEU A 13 20.81 -9.62 -13.13
CA LEU A 13 19.57 -9.68 -12.36
C LEU A 13 18.97 -8.30 -12.09
N ALA A 14 19.78 -7.25 -11.94
CA ALA A 14 19.27 -5.89 -11.83
C ALA A 14 18.57 -5.42 -13.13
N ILE A 15 19.12 -5.75 -14.30
CA ILE A 15 18.46 -5.45 -15.59
C ILE A 15 17.18 -6.27 -15.75
N VAL A 16 17.24 -7.58 -15.50
CA VAL A 16 16.06 -8.48 -15.56
C VAL A 16 14.97 -7.99 -14.61
N THR A 17 15.35 -7.49 -13.43
CA THR A 17 14.42 -6.91 -12.46
C THR A 17 13.64 -5.75 -13.08
N LEU A 18 14.32 -4.79 -13.70
CA LEU A 18 13.68 -3.63 -14.34
C LEU A 18 12.80 -4.05 -15.53
N LEU A 19 13.31 -4.92 -16.40
CA LEU A 19 12.55 -5.42 -17.56
C LEU A 19 11.28 -6.16 -17.13
N GLY A 20 11.37 -6.99 -16.10
CA GLY A 20 10.22 -7.71 -15.54
C GLY A 20 9.17 -6.77 -14.96
N LEU A 21 9.58 -5.70 -14.26
CA LEU A 21 8.66 -4.70 -13.73
C LEU A 21 7.97 -3.90 -14.84
N VAL A 22 8.70 -3.50 -15.89
CA VAL A 22 8.12 -2.78 -17.05
C VAL A 22 7.14 -3.66 -17.80
N LEU A 23 7.49 -4.92 -18.05
CA LEU A 23 6.61 -5.89 -18.70
C LEU A 23 5.36 -6.17 -17.87
N ALA A 24 5.50 -6.37 -16.55
CA ALA A 24 4.37 -6.56 -15.65
C ALA A 24 3.45 -5.34 -15.60
N TRP A 25 4.02 -4.13 -15.61
CA TRP A 25 3.25 -2.88 -15.67
C TRP A 25 2.44 -2.76 -16.97
N GLY A 26 3.08 -3.05 -18.12
CA GLY A 26 2.42 -3.01 -19.43
C GLY A 26 1.30 -4.05 -19.55
N LEU A 27 1.58 -5.30 -19.21
CA LEU A 27 0.58 -6.37 -19.22
C LEU A 27 -0.56 -6.11 -18.24
N GLY A 28 -0.27 -5.57 -17.05
CA GLY A 28 -1.30 -5.20 -16.09
C GLY A 28 -2.20 -4.07 -16.58
N SER A 29 -1.68 -3.13 -17.38
CA SER A 29 -2.48 -2.07 -18.00
C SER A 29 -3.46 -2.63 -19.04
N LEU A 30 -3.03 -3.61 -19.85
CA LEU A 30 -3.89 -4.28 -20.83
C LEU A 30 -5.01 -5.06 -20.12
N ARG A 31 -4.66 -5.84 -19.09
CA ARG A 31 -5.61 -6.64 -18.30
C ARG A 31 -6.71 -5.79 -17.64
N GLN A 32 -6.37 -4.60 -17.13
CA GLN A 32 -7.33 -3.75 -16.44
C GLN A 32 -8.48 -3.30 -17.36
N GLN A 33 -8.20 -3.08 -18.65
CA GLN A 33 -9.21 -2.69 -19.64
C GLN A 33 -10.20 -3.85 -19.91
N ASP A 34 -9.72 -5.09 -19.97
CA ASP A 34 -10.55 -6.27 -20.23
C ASP A 34 -11.47 -6.66 -19.05
N HIS A 35 -11.06 -6.37 -17.81
CA HIS A 35 -11.81 -6.77 -16.62
C HIS A 35 -13.01 -5.85 -16.34
N ILE A 36 -12.86 -4.54 -16.60
CA ILE A 36 -13.93 -3.55 -16.41
C ILE A 36 -15.11 -3.83 -17.35
N THR A 37 -14.84 -4.19 -18.60
CA THR A 37 -15.88 -4.51 -19.60
C THR A 37 -16.64 -5.79 -19.27
N THR A 38 -15.98 -6.77 -18.68
CA THR A 38 -16.58 -8.08 -18.33
C THR A 38 -17.43 -8.02 -17.06
N GLN A 39 -17.02 -7.26 -16.03
CA GLN A 39 -17.76 -7.18 -14.76
C GLN A 39 -19.07 -6.39 -14.87
N LEU A 40 -19.15 -5.40 -15.77
CA LEU A 40 -20.41 -4.71 -16.10
C LEU A 40 -21.52 -5.67 -16.56
N MET A 41 -21.16 -6.84 -17.10
CA MET A 41 -22.10 -7.85 -17.60
C MET A 41 -22.55 -8.87 -16.53
N GLN A 42 -21.83 -9.00 -15.41
CA GLN A 42 -22.06 -10.07 -14.42
C GLN A 42 -22.73 -9.62 -13.11
N VAL A 43 -22.80 -8.31 -12.83
CA VAL A 43 -23.42 -7.79 -11.59
C VAL A 43 -24.96 -7.89 -11.61
N VAL A 44 -25.51 -8.44 -12.69
CA VAL A 44 -26.95 -8.62 -12.84
C VAL A 44 -27.27 -10.11 -12.77
N GLN A 45 -27.52 -10.60 -11.56
CA GLN A 45 -27.88 -12.02 -11.33
C GLN A 45 -29.26 -12.43 -11.88
N GLN A 46 -29.98 -11.53 -12.56
CA GLN A 46 -31.20 -11.84 -13.29
C GLN A 46 -31.21 -11.02 -14.58
N PRO A 47 -31.85 -11.45 -15.67
CA PRO A 47 -32.00 -10.57 -16.81
C PRO A 47 -32.81 -9.35 -16.37
N MET A 48 -32.15 -8.22 -16.14
CA MET A 48 -32.79 -6.92 -15.89
C MET A 48 -32.56 -6.04 -17.11
N LEU A 49 -33.59 -5.32 -17.53
CA LEU A 49 -33.47 -4.26 -18.53
C LEU A 49 -32.90 -3.03 -17.82
N PHE A 50 -31.70 -2.63 -18.22
CA PHE A 50 -31.07 -1.40 -17.75
C PHE A 50 -31.31 -0.32 -18.79
N ASN A 51 -31.97 0.75 -18.35
CA ASN A 51 -31.97 2.00 -19.09
C ASN A 51 -31.03 2.95 -18.38
N GLU A 52 -29.91 3.28 -19.02
CA GLU A 52 -29.03 4.33 -18.55
C GLU A 52 -29.80 5.66 -18.55
N LEU A 53 -29.80 6.34 -17.41
CA LEU A 53 -30.42 7.65 -17.28
C LEU A 53 -29.35 8.70 -17.59
N GLN A 54 -28.49 9.03 -16.61
CA GLN A 54 -27.35 9.94 -16.71
C GLN A 54 -26.38 9.72 -15.53
N HIS A 55 -25.08 10.04 -15.70
CA HIS A 55 -24.05 10.08 -14.64
C HIS A 55 -23.93 8.80 -13.79
N ASP A 56 -23.70 7.64 -14.43
CA ASP A 56 -23.54 6.35 -13.74
C ASP A 56 -24.78 5.92 -12.90
N VAL A 57 -25.97 6.30 -13.36
CA VAL A 57 -27.26 5.88 -12.80
C VAL A 57 -28.09 5.15 -13.85
N TRP A 58 -28.59 3.98 -13.48
CA TRP A 58 -29.45 3.15 -14.31
C TRP A 58 -30.79 2.90 -13.64
N ALA A 59 -31.87 2.91 -14.42
CA ALA A 59 -33.14 2.31 -14.01
C ALA A 59 -33.09 0.82 -14.34
N ALA A 60 -33.29 -0.05 -13.34
CA ALA A 60 -33.34 -1.49 -13.51
C ALA A 60 -34.79 -1.97 -13.40
N LYS A 61 -35.25 -2.73 -14.41
CA LYS A 61 -36.53 -3.43 -14.40
C LYS A 61 -36.30 -4.93 -14.61
N PRO A 62 -36.99 -5.82 -13.89
CA PRO A 62 -36.91 -7.26 -14.16
C PRO A 62 -37.40 -7.57 -15.58
N LYS A 63 -36.63 -8.36 -16.35
CA LYS A 63 -37.06 -8.84 -17.68
C LYS A 63 -38.19 -9.84 -17.45
N LYS A 64 -39.36 -9.57 -18.05
CA LYS A 64 -40.52 -10.47 -18.04
C LYS A 64 -40.23 -11.76 -18.81
N THR A 65 -39.41 -12.64 -18.26
CA THR A 65 -39.20 -14.01 -18.76
C THR A 65 -39.45 -14.98 -17.62
N ALA A 66 -40.73 -15.37 -17.51
CA ALA A 66 -41.24 -16.67 -17.06
C ALA A 66 -40.50 -17.40 -15.93
N VAL A 67 -40.42 -16.79 -14.74
CA VAL A 67 -40.51 -17.55 -13.48
C VAL A 67 -41.36 -16.73 -12.54
N LYS A 68 -42.42 -17.32 -11.99
CA LYS A 68 -43.19 -16.78 -10.86
C LYS A 68 -42.26 -16.69 -9.65
N SER A 69 -41.43 -15.67 -9.57
CA SER A 69 -40.78 -15.26 -8.33
C SER A 69 -41.66 -14.21 -7.66
N ASN A 70 -41.87 -14.34 -6.36
CA ASN A 70 -42.60 -13.37 -5.52
C ASN A 70 -41.79 -12.07 -5.33
N LEU A 71 -41.15 -11.57 -6.38
CA LEU A 71 -40.45 -10.29 -6.38
C LEU A 71 -41.43 -9.23 -6.85
N THR A 72 -41.63 -8.21 -6.03
CA THR A 72 -42.42 -7.03 -6.36
C THR A 72 -41.95 -6.45 -7.69
N ASP A 73 -42.90 -6.11 -8.58
CA ASP A 73 -42.72 -5.37 -9.85
C ASP A 73 -42.13 -3.94 -9.66
N SER A 74 -41.52 -3.66 -8.50
CA SER A 74 -41.04 -2.37 -8.06
C SER A 74 -39.83 -1.92 -8.87
N LEU A 75 -39.86 -0.69 -9.34
CA LEU A 75 -38.75 -0.05 -10.03
C LEU A 75 -37.58 0.13 -9.05
N LEU A 76 -36.37 -0.22 -9.49
CA LEU A 76 -35.14 -0.03 -8.72
C LEU A 76 -34.22 0.93 -9.47
N TRP A 77 -33.51 1.77 -8.73
CA TRP A 77 -32.45 2.61 -9.27
C TRP A 77 -31.11 2.09 -8.81
N VAL A 78 -30.19 1.97 -9.75
CA VAL A 78 -28.84 1.48 -9.54
C VAL A 78 -27.89 2.63 -9.75
N GLY A 79 -27.03 2.88 -8.78
CA GLY A 79 -26.02 3.94 -8.83
C GLY A 79 -24.66 3.34 -8.59
N ARG A 80 -23.67 3.82 -9.34
CA ARG A 80 -22.26 3.45 -9.17
C ARG A 80 -21.45 4.65 -8.71
N ALA A 81 -20.46 4.40 -7.87
CA ALA A 81 -19.46 5.39 -7.53
C ALA A 81 -18.12 4.75 -7.20
N GLU A 82 -17.08 5.56 -7.29
CA GLU A 82 -15.70 5.19 -7.02
C GLU A 82 -15.13 6.03 -5.89
N SER A 83 -14.21 5.43 -5.15
CA SER A 83 -13.48 6.07 -4.06
C SER A 83 -12.08 5.48 -3.99
N VAL A 84 -11.18 6.12 -3.25
CA VAL A 84 -9.84 5.59 -3.02
C VAL A 84 -9.66 5.22 -1.54
N GLY A 85 -9.23 3.99 -1.28
CA GLY A 85 -8.93 3.47 0.05
C GLY A 85 -7.43 3.21 0.28
N TYR A 86 -7.11 2.36 1.26
CA TYR A 86 -5.73 2.01 1.61
C TYR A 86 -5.01 1.28 0.47
N GLY A 87 -5.73 0.40 -0.22
CA GLY A 87 -5.19 -0.43 -1.29
C GLY A 87 -5.26 0.18 -2.68
N GLY A 88 -5.99 1.27 -2.84
CA GLY A 88 -6.22 1.95 -4.11
C GLY A 88 -7.71 2.12 -4.38
N MET A 89 -8.10 2.07 -5.66
CA MET A 89 -9.48 2.30 -6.10
C MET A 89 -10.44 1.23 -5.57
N LEU A 90 -11.61 1.69 -5.12
CA LEU A 90 -12.73 0.88 -4.67
C LEU A 90 -14.00 1.41 -5.33
N GLN A 91 -14.75 0.50 -5.95
CA GLN A 91 -15.97 0.81 -6.69
C GLN A 91 -17.15 0.04 -6.10
N THR A 92 -18.23 0.76 -5.83
CA THR A 92 -19.48 0.16 -5.34
C THR A 92 -20.63 0.43 -6.29
N ILE A 93 -21.57 -0.50 -6.26
CA ILE A 93 -22.90 -0.34 -6.82
C ILE A 93 -23.88 -0.42 -5.66
N ILE A 94 -24.86 0.47 -5.67
CA ILE A 94 -25.98 0.43 -4.73
C ILE A 94 -27.30 0.32 -5.48
N GLN A 95 -28.31 -0.20 -4.79
CA GLN A 95 -29.68 -0.29 -5.25
C GLN A 95 -30.58 0.52 -4.32
N VAL A 96 -31.42 1.38 -4.87
CA VAL A 96 -32.38 2.19 -4.13
C VAL A 96 -33.79 1.86 -4.61
N ASN A 97 -34.69 1.68 -3.64
CA ASN A 97 -36.09 1.36 -3.89
C ASN A 97 -36.98 2.60 -4.03
N GLU A 98 -38.26 2.41 -4.36
CA GLU A 98 -39.28 3.47 -4.51
C GLU A 98 -39.49 4.31 -3.24
N LYS A 99 -39.16 3.77 -2.06
CA LYS A 99 -39.19 4.50 -0.78
C LYS A 99 -37.94 5.37 -0.56
N GLN A 100 -37.07 5.48 -1.57
CA GLN A 100 -35.78 6.17 -1.51
C GLN A 100 -34.83 5.57 -0.46
N GLN A 101 -34.95 4.27 -0.20
CA GLN A 101 -34.10 3.54 0.76
C GLN A 101 -33.12 2.63 0.03
N ILE A 102 -31.91 2.51 0.58
CA ILE A 102 -30.92 1.56 0.08
C ILE A 102 -31.41 0.14 0.36
N SER A 103 -31.50 -0.68 -0.68
CA SER A 103 -31.99 -2.06 -0.63
C SER A 103 -30.92 -3.10 -0.93
N GLY A 104 -29.77 -2.67 -1.48
CA GLY A 104 -28.66 -3.55 -1.79
C GLY A 104 -27.39 -2.76 -2.06
N ILE A 105 -26.24 -3.36 -1.71
CA ILE A 105 -24.90 -2.79 -1.92
C ILE A 105 -23.99 -3.93 -2.39
N ALA A 106 -23.20 -3.66 -3.42
CA ALA A 106 -22.19 -4.59 -3.93
C ALA A 106 -20.87 -3.84 -4.16
N ILE A 107 -19.77 -4.39 -3.66
CA ILE A 107 -18.42 -3.94 -4.00
C ILE A 107 -18.00 -4.71 -5.25
N ILE A 108 -17.92 -4.02 -6.39
CA ILE A 108 -17.69 -4.65 -7.69
C ILE A 108 -16.22 -4.66 -8.10
N GLN A 109 -15.45 -3.71 -7.57
CA GLN A 109 -14.00 -3.65 -7.75
C GLN A 109 -13.37 -3.14 -6.46
N SER A 110 -12.25 -3.75 -6.07
CA SER A 110 -11.50 -3.33 -4.89
C SER A 110 -10.02 -3.62 -5.04
N ALA A 111 -9.20 -2.60 -4.83
CA ALA A 111 -7.76 -2.74 -4.67
C ALA A 111 -7.33 -2.94 -3.21
N GLU A 112 -8.29 -3.05 -2.27
CA GLU A 112 -8.02 -3.21 -0.84
C GLU A 112 -7.31 -4.53 -0.51
N THR A 113 -6.68 -4.56 0.66
CA THR A 113 -6.14 -5.81 1.20
C THR A 113 -7.32 -6.71 1.61
N PRO A 114 -7.39 -7.99 1.19
CA PRO A 114 -8.54 -8.84 1.45
C PRO A 114 -8.93 -8.97 2.93
N SER A 115 -7.94 -8.97 3.84
CA SER A 115 -8.18 -9.04 5.29
C SER A 115 -8.86 -7.79 5.83
N TYR A 116 -8.48 -6.61 5.33
CA TYR A 116 -9.09 -5.33 5.72
C TYR A 116 -10.52 -5.21 5.18
N LEU A 117 -10.73 -5.58 3.92
CA LEU A 117 -12.05 -5.58 3.33
C LEU A 117 -12.99 -6.53 4.08
N LYS A 118 -12.52 -7.75 4.39
CA LYS A 118 -13.27 -8.72 5.19
C LYS A 118 -13.61 -8.17 6.57
N GLU A 119 -12.64 -7.56 7.27
CA GLU A 119 -12.85 -6.97 8.60
C GLU A 119 -13.96 -5.92 8.57
N VAL A 120 -13.94 -5.01 7.59
CA VAL A 120 -14.96 -3.97 7.47
C VAL A 120 -16.35 -4.55 7.19
N ILE A 121 -16.43 -5.55 6.32
CA ILE A 121 -17.70 -6.22 5.99
C ILE A 121 -18.23 -7.01 7.20
N SER A 122 -17.39 -7.79 7.88
CA SER A 122 -17.81 -8.64 9.00
C SER A 122 -18.23 -7.85 10.23
N ASN A 123 -17.76 -6.62 10.39
CA ASN A 123 -18.21 -5.70 11.44
C ASN A 123 -19.49 -4.93 11.05
N GLY A 124 -20.14 -5.27 9.94
CA GLY A 124 -21.48 -4.77 9.59
C GLY A 124 -21.54 -3.35 9.05
N LEU A 125 -20.41 -2.77 8.58
CA LEU A 125 -20.42 -1.40 8.04
C LEU A 125 -21.41 -1.26 6.88
N ILE A 126 -21.44 -2.25 5.97
CA ILE A 126 -22.34 -2.26 4.81
C ILE A 126 -23.79 -2.47 5.24
N ASP A 127 -24.03 -3.39 6.17
CA ASP A 127 -25.37 -3.75 6.65
C ASP A 127 -26.06 -2.53 7.29
N ASN A 128 -25.29 -1.69 7.98
CA ASN A 128 -25.79 -0.46 8.59
C ASN A 128 -26.31 0.56 7.56
N PHE A 129 -25.94 0.47 6.27
CA PHE A 129 -26.49 1.33 5.21
C PHE A 129 -27.83 0.82 4.65
N ILE A 130 -28.15 -0.46 4.83
CA ILE A 130 -29.41 -1.03 4.33
C ILE A 130 -30.58 -0.36 5.03
N ASP A 131 -31.66 -0.14 4.30
CA ASP A 131 -32.89 0.56 4.69
C ASP A 131 -32.73 2.06 5.05
N GLN A 132 -31.51 2.61 5.00
CA GLN A 132 -31.30 4.04 5.17
C GLN A 132 -31.86 4.83 3.98
N ASN A 133 -32.53 5.95 4.30
CA ASN A 133 -33.07 6.84 3.31
C ASN A 133 -31.98 7.75 2.72
N VAL A 134 -31.91 7.82 1.39
CA VAL A 134 -30.91 8.57 0.62
C VAL A 134 -30.81 10.05 1.03
N ALA A 135 -31.94 10.69 1.38
CA ALA A 135 -31.97 12.09 1.77
C ALA A 135 -31.33 12.37 3.15
N LYS A 136 -31.17 11.35 3.99
CA LYS A 136 -30.70 11.47 5.38
C LYS A 136 -29.39 10.72 5.65
N LEU A 137 -28.72 10.25 4.60
CA LEU A 137 -27.48 9.50 4.72
C LEU A 137 -26.40 10.33 5.42
N LYS A 138 -25.73 9.70 6.39
CA LYS A 138 -24.57 10.24 7.09
C LYS A 138 -23.40 9.27 6.93
N GLN A 139 -22.19 9.81 7.08
CA GLN A 139 -21.01 8.98 7.20
C GLN A 139 -21.10 8.15 8.48
N LEU A 140 -20.94 6.84 8.35
CA LEU A 140 -20.88 5.93 9.48
C LEU A 140 -19.47 5.88 10.06
N ASP A 141 -19.37 5.56 11.35
CA ASP A 141 -18.09 5.40 12.01
C ASP A 141 -17.27 4.28 11.36
N GLY A 142 -15.98 4.54 11.15
CA GLY A 142 -15.06 3.58 10.56
C GLY A 142 -14.68 2.47 11.55
N ILE A 143 -14.35 1.30 11.03
CA ILE A 143 -13.85 0.19 11.85
C ILE A 143 -12.42 0.50 12.29
N THR A 144 -12.16 0.34 13.59
CA THR A 144 -10.84 0.59 14.19
C THR A 144 -9.77 -0.26 13.52
N GLY A 145 -8.65 0.35 13.14
CA GLY A 145 -7.57 -0.31 12.41
C GLY A 145 -7.81 -0.44 10.90
N ALA A 146 -9.05 -0.27 10.41
CA ALA A 146 -9.43 -0.30 9.00
C ALA A 146 -10.08 1.01 8.52
N THR A 147 -9.67 2.15 9.10
CA THR A 147 -10.31 3.45 8.88
C THR A 147 -10.28 3.91 7.42
N LEU A 148 -9.15 3.75 6.71
CA LEU A 148 -9.05 4.19 5.31
C LEU A 148 -9.94 3.35 4.38
N THR A 149 -9.98 2.04 4.58
CA THR A 149 -10.89 1.13 3.87
C THR A 149 -12.36 1.45 4.19
N SER A 150 -12.69 1.70 5.45
CA SER A 150 -14.04 2.08 5.90
C SER A 150 -14.49 3.41 5.29
N ASN A 151 -13.60 4.40 5.26
CA ASN A 151 -13.88 5.71 4.67
C ASN A 151 -14.09 5.62 3.15
N ALA A 152 -13.33 4.80 2.45
CA ALA A 152 -13.55 4.56 1.03
C ALA A 152 -14.93 3.96 0.77
N ILE A 153 -15.31 2.91 1.51
CA ILE A 153 -16.64 2.28 1.41
C ILE A 153 -17.75 3.29 1.72
N ASN A 154 -17.63 4.03 2.82
CA ASN A 154 -18.56 5.09 3.20
C ASN A 154 -18.72 6.13 2.07
N HIS A 155 -17.61 6.67 1.55
CA HIS A 155 -17.63 7.68 0.52
C HIS A 155 -18.26 7.16 -0.78
N SER A 156 -17.88 5.96 -1.22
CA SER A 156 -18.43 5.35 -2.43
C SER A 156 -19.94 5.12 -2.32
N ILE A 157 -20.43 4.55 -1.21
CA ILE A 157 -21.87 4.32 -0.99
C ILE A 157 -22.64 5.65 -0.95
N ILE A 158 -22.16 6.63 -0.18
CA ILE A 158 -22.82 7.93 -0.02
C ILE A 158 -22.83 8.69 -1.35
N GLN A 159 -21.74 8.64 -2.11
CA GLN A 159 -21.66 9.30 -3.42
C GLN A 159 -22.63 8.65 -4.41
N ALA A 160 -22.67 7.32 -4.50
CA ALA A 160 -23.62 6.60 -5.36
C ALA A 160 -25.07 6.92 -4.98
N ALA A 161 -25.38 6.99 -3.68
CA ALA A 161 -26.71 7.31 -3.18
C ALA A 161 -27.10 8.75 -3.48
N LYS A 162 -26.22 9.71 -3.23
CA LYS A 162 -26.46 11.12 -3.56
C LYS A 162 -26.64 11.31 -5.06
N ASN A 163 -25.87 10.62 -5.91
CA ASN A 163 -26.06 10.64 -7.36
C ASN A 163 -27.48 10.23 -7.76
N ILE A 164 -28.00 9.13 -7.20
CA ILE A 164 -29.40 8.72 -7.41
C ILE A 164 -30.35 9.79 -6.86
N GLY A 165 -30.13 10.26 -5.63
CA GLY A 165 -30.95 11.27 -4.97
C GLY A 165 -31.14 12.55 -5.80
N ILE A 166 -30.06 13.06 -6.38
CA ILE A 166 -30.06 14.28 -7.19
C ILE A 166 -30.67 14.02 -8.56
N ASN A 167 -30.23 12.97 -9.26
CA ASN A 167 -30.58 12.78 -10.67
C ASN A 167 -31.97 12.18 -10.86
N VAL A 168 -32.38 11.28 -9.97
CA VAL A 168 -33.66 10.57 -10.02
C VAL A 168 -34.72 11.29 -9.19
N PHE A 169 -34.47 11.46 -7.90
CA PHE A 169 -35.47 11.99 -6.96
C PHE A 169 -35.48 13.51 -6.84
N LYS A 170 -34.57 14.21 -7.54
CA LYS A 170 -34.43 15.67 -7.54
C LYS A 170 -34.27 16.26 -6.14
N LEU A 171 -33.60 15.52 -5.25
CA LEU A 171 -33.33 15.96 -3.88
C LEU A 171 -32.30 17.10 -3.89
N PRO A 172 -32.42 18.11 -3.00
CA PRO A 172 -31.47 19.21 -2.87
C PRO A 172 -30.20 18.77 -2.11
N LEU A 173 -29.52 17.75 -2.62
CA LEU A 173 -28.28 17.22 -2.06
C LEU A 173 -27.09 17.80 -2.80
N THR A 174 -26.00 18.05 -2.07
CA THR A 174 -24.70 18.36 -2.66
C THR A 174 -23.85 17.11 -2.70
N LEU A 175 -23.23 16.87 -3.87
CA LEU A 175 -22.20 15.86 -3.98
C LEU A 175 -21.02 16.27 -3.09
N PRO A 176 -20.35 15.31 -2.44
CA PRO A 176 -19.10 15.60 -1.76
C PRO A 176 -18.17 16.25 -2.79
N GLU A 177 -17.78 17.51 -2.57
CA GLU A 177 -16.72 18.10 -3.38
C GLU A 177 -15.48 17.22 -3.24
N SER A 178 -14.78 16.99 -4.36
CA SER A 178 -13.43 16.42 -4.34
C SER A 178 -12.59 17.35 -3.47
N THR A 179 -12.42 16.99 -2.20
CA THR A 179 -11.67 17.82 -1.26
C THR A 179 -10.29 18.02 -1.87
N LEU A 180 -9.98 19.26 -2.25
CA LEU A 180 -8.64 19.71 -2.55
C LEU A 180 -7.68 19.02 -1.59
N ILE A 181 -6.67 18.35 -2.15
CA ILE A 181 -5.71 17.46 -1.49
C ILE A 181 -4.95 18.27 -0.42
N LEU A 182 -5.58 18.50 0.72
CA LEU A 182 -4.94 19.15 1.84
C LEU A 182 -4.11 18.08 2.53
N PRO A 183 -2.80 18.29 2.72
CA PRO A 183 -1.99 17.37 3.50
C PRO A 183 -2.65 17.21 4.87
N GLN A 184 -2.88 15.96 5.26
CA GLN A 184 -3.45 15.68 6.58
C GLN A 184 -2.47 16.18 7.63
N ILE A 185 -2.95 16.60 8.80
CA ILE A 185 -2.08 17.04 9.91
C ILE A 185 -1.00 15.97 10.21
N ILE A 186 -1.35 14.69 10.04
CA ILE A 186 -0.44 13.57 10.23
C ILE A 186 0.74 13.55 9.24
N ASP A 187 0.56 14.06 8.01
CA ASP A 187 1.64 14.16 7.02
C ASP A 187 2.72 15.16 7.50
N GLY A 188 2.28 16.30 8.04
CA GLY A 188 3.16 17.31 8.64
C GLY A 188 3.91 16.76 9.86
N ILE A 189 3.22 16.01 10.73
CA ILE A 189 3.83 15.35 11.89
C ILE A 189 4.87 14.30 11.44
N ALA A 190 4.55 13.48 10.45
CA ALA A 190 5.46 12.47 9.92
C ALA A 190 6.74 13.10 9.33
N LEU A 191 6.60 14.22 8.60
CA LEU A 191 7.73 14.97 8.08
C LEU A 191 8.59 15.56 9.20
N LEU A 192 7.97 16.13 10.23
CA LEU A 192 8.66 16.66 11.40
C LEU A 192 9.46 15.56 12.12
N ILE A 193 8.85 14.40 12.36
CA ILE A 193 9.52 13.21 12.93
C ILE A 193 10.75 12.84 12.10
N PHE A 194 10.62 12.83 10.76
CA PHE A 194 11.73 12.52 9.87
C PHE A 194 12.86 13.54 9.96
N ILE A 195 12.54 14.84 9.95
CA ILE A 195 13.52 15.93 10.06
C ILE A 195 14.29 15.86 11.38
N ILE A 196 13.58 15.68 12.51
CA ILE A 196 14.21 15.52 13.81
C ILE A 196 15.10 14.26 13.83
N ALA A 197 14.66 13.17 13.21
CA ALA A 197 15.46 11.95 13.10
C ALA A 197 16.76 12.18 12.29
N ILE A 198 16.76 13.03 11.27
CA ILE A 198 17.99 13.44 10.56
C ILE A 198 18.93 14.17 11.53
N VAL A 199 18.41 15.14 12.30
CA VAL A 199 19.20 15.93 13.26
C VAL A 199 19.85 15.02 14.31
N ILE A 200 19.07 14.11 14.92
CA ILE A 200 19.56 13.16 15.93
C ILE A 200 20.63 12.22 15.36
N ASN A 201 20.54 11.84 14.09
CA ASN A 201 21.51 10.94 13.46
C ASN A 201 22.82 11.60 13.03
N ARG A 202 22.95 12.93 13.16
CA ARG A 202 24.23 13.62 12.93
C ARG A 202 25.30 13.12 13.92
N PRO A 203 26.58 13.08 13.51
CA PRO A 203 27.65 12.61 14.39
C PRO A 203 27.89 13.54 15.58
N ALA A 204 27.68 14.85 15.42
CA ALA A 204 27.93 15.87 16.44
C ALA A 204 26.76 16.07 17.43
N PHE A 205 25.72 15.25 17.40
CA PHE A 205 24.53 15.46 18.21
C PHE A 205 24.74 15.01 19.68
N PRO A 206 24.50 15.87 20.69
CA PRO A 206 24.66 15.52 22.10
C PRO A 206 23.57 14.52 22.55
N HIS A 207 23.87 13.67 23.53
CA HIS A 207 22.92 12.67 24.08
C HIS A 207 22.23 11.76 23.04
N LYS A 208 22.90 11.48 21.92
CA LYS A 208 22.38 10.73 20.76
C LYS A 208 21.66 9.42 21.13
N ILE A 209 22.18 8.66 22.08
CA ILE A 209 21.60 7.36 22.47
C ILE A 209 20.21 7.55 23.07
N ILE A 210 20.03 8.54 23.94
CA ILE A 210 18.76 8.81 24.63
C ILE A 210 17.76 9.39 23.63
N ALA A 211 18.16 10.41 22.86
CA ALA A 211 17.29 11.03 21.86
C ALA A 211 16.80 10.03 20.81
N LYS A 212 17.66 9.10 20.35
CA LYS A 212 17.26 8.03 19.43
C LYS A 212 16.21 7.10 20.03
N ARG A 213 16.33 6.76 21.32
CA ARG A 213 15.36 5.90 22.03
C ARG A 213 14.00 6.59 22.18
N ILE A 214 14.00 7.87 22.56
CA ILE A 214 12.77 8.67 22.65
C ILE A 214 12.10 8.73 21.28
N MET A 215 12.87 9.05 20.23
CA MET A 215 12.35 9.12 18.86
C MET A 215 11.76 7.79 18.38
N MET A 216 12.38 6.66 18.74
CA MET A 216 11.83 5.33 18.45
C MET A 216 10.49 5.09 19.14
N GLY A 217 10.36 5.48 20.42
CA GLY A 217 9.08 5.39 21.15
C GLY A 217 7.99 6.24 20.49
N VAL A 218 8.30 7.50 20.16
CA VAL A 218 7.40 8.39 19.43
C VAL A 218 6.99 7.79 18.09
N SER A 219 7.94 7.22 17.35
CA SER A 219 7.66 6.59 16.05
C SER A 219 6.73 5.39 16.18
N ILE A 220 6.90 4.54 17.19
CA ILE A 220 6.02 3.39 17.45
C ILE A 220 4.58 3.86 17.72
N ILE A 221 4.40 4.88 18.54
CA ILE A 221 3.08 5.37 18.94
C ILE A 221 2.42 6.11 17.77
N VAL A 222 3.11 7.10 17.19
CA VAL A 222 2.54 8.00 16.19
C VAL A 222 2.46 7.34 14.81
N LEU A 223 3.58 6.78 14.31
CA LEU A 223 3.62 6.20 12.96
C LEU A 223 3.17 4.73 12.92
N GLY A 224 3.30 4.02 14.04
CA GLY A 224 2.83 2.65 14.20
C GLY A 224 1.35 2.59 14.54
N PHE A 225 0.97 2.94 15.77
CA PHE A 225 -0.42 2.74 16.24
C PHE A 225 -1.41 3.81 15.76
N TYR A 226 -1.03 5.09 15.77
CA TYR A 226 -1.96 6.17 15.43
C TYR A 226 -2.16 6.32 13.91
N ALA A 227 -1.06 6.47 13.15
CA ALA A 227 -1.12 6.65 11.71
C ALA A 227 -1.20 5.32 10.94
N ALA A 228 -0.72 4.22 11.53
CA ALA A 228 -0.58 2.92 10.87
C ALA A 228 0.05 3.01 9.47
N ALA A 229 1.08 3.86 9.35
CA ALA A 229 1.68 4.25 8.08
C ALA A 229 3.16 3.84 7.90
N PRO A 230 3.59 2.61 8.26
CA PRO A 230 4.87 2.10 7.77
C PRO A 230 4.77 1.84 6.26
N TYR A 231 5.74 2.35 5.49
CA TYR A 231 5.81 2.03 4.07
C TYR A 231 6.51 0.70 3.84
N GLY A 232 6.13 0.06 2.74
CA GLY A 232 6.50 -1.32 2.46
C GLY A 232 6.36 -1.70 0.99
N ALA A 233 6.19 -2.99 0.71
CA ALA A 233 5.98 -3.50 -0.65
C ALA A 233 4.75 -2.86 -1.31
N ASN A 234 3.67 -2.63 -0.56
CA ASN A 234 2.48 -1.95 -1.07
C ASN A 234 2.80 -0.55 -1.61
N THR A 235 3.47 0.27 -0.80
CA THR A 235 3.81 1.66 -1.15
C THR A 235 4.75 1.72 -2.36
N LEU A 236 5.69 0.77 -2.45
CA LEU A 236 6.53 0.62 -3.65
C LEU A 236 5.69 0.30 -4.89
N GLY A 237 4.72 -0.62 -4.75
CA GLY A 237 3.75 -0.94 -5.80
C GLY A 237 2.94 0.27 -6.25
N PHE A 238 2.50 1.14 -5.34
CA PHE A 238 1.80 2.40 -5.69
C PHE A 238 2.67 3.34 -6.50
N VAL A 239 3.91 3.55 -6.08
CA VAL A 239 4.86 4.40 -6.84
C VAL A 239 5.08 3.85 -8.24
N LEU A 240 5.29 2.53 -8.36
CA LEU A 240 5.58 1.88 -9.64
C LEU A 240 4.36 1.77 -10.56
N SER A 241 3.15 1.62 -10.00
CA SER A 241 1.92 1.52 -10.78
C SER A 241 1.44 2.87 -11.33
N GLY A 242 1.76 3.97 -10.63
CA GLY A 242 1.31 5.32 -10.98
C GLY A 242 0.00 5.75 -10.32
N VAL A 243 -0.64 4.87 -9.54
CA VAL A 243 -1.95 5.10 -8.89
C VAL A 243 -1.97 6.35 -7.98
N TRP A 244 -0.81 6.76 -7.47
CA TRP A 244 -0.70 7.96 -6.64
C TRP A 244 -1.06 9.28 -7.37
N LEU A 245 -1.11 9.27 -8.70
CA LEU A 245 -1.55 10.41 -9.53
C LEU A 245 -3.06 10.62 -9.47
N ASP A 246 -3.83 9.53 -9.32
CA ASP A 246 -5.29 9.54 -9.30
C ASP A 246 -5.86 9.83 -7.89
N GLY A 247 -4.97 10.01 -6.90
CA GLY A 247 -5.32 10.19 -5.49
C GLY A 247 -5.07 8.92 -4.68
N ILE A 248 -4.62 9.06 -3.43
CA ILE A 248 -4.54 7.97 -2.45
C ILE A 248 -5.18 8.40 -1.13
N ALA A 249 -5.73 7.44 -0.38
CA ALA A 249 -6.45 7.73 0.87
C ALA A 249 -5.57 8.37 1.96
N SER A 250 -4.26 8.13 1.92
CA SER A 250 -3.27 8.80 2.79
C SER A 250 -1.92 8.88 2.11
N TYR A 251 -1.32 10.07 2.10
CA TYR A 251 -0.01 10.32 1.52
C TYR A 251 1.16 10.07 2.48
N THR A 252 0.89 9.76 3.76
CA THR A 252 1.93 9.70 4.80
C THR A 252 3.04 8.68 4.49
N SER A 253 2.66 7.46 4.11
CA SER A 253 3.61 6.40 3.77
C SER A 253 4.42 6.75 2.51
N LEU A 254 3.77 7.36 1.51
CA LEU A 254 4.41 7.78 0.26
C LEU A 254 5.40 8.93 0.53
N LEU A 255 5.00 9.93 1.32
CA LEU A 255 5.86 11.04 1.72
C LEU A 255 7.12 10.53 2.45
N LEU A 256 6.95 9.64 3.43
CA LEU A 256 8.08 9.04 4.15
C LEU A 256 9.02 8.26 3.22
N LEU A 257 8.47 7.53 2.24
CA LEU A 257 9.27 6.83 1.23
C LEU A 257 10.07 7.83 0.37
N LEU A 258 9.43 8.85 -0.19
CA LEU A 258 10.06 9.85 -1.06
C LEU A 258 11.17 10.62 -0.33
N VAL A 259 10.91 11.09 0.89
CA VAL A 259 11.91 11.79 1.70
C VAL A 259 13.07 10.84 2.07
N THR A 260 12.78 9.54 2.32
CA THR A 260 13.84 8.55 2.55
C THR A 260 14.72 8.37 1.32
N ILE A 261 14.13 8.22 0.14
CA ILE A 261 14.88 8.06 -1.12
C ILE A 261 15.72 9.31 -1.38
N GLY A 262 15.14 10.50 -1.27
CA GLY A 262 15.85 11.77 -1.45
C GLY A 262 17.06 11.89 -0.50
N TYR A 263 16.86 11.64 0.79
CA TYR A 263 17.94 11.66 1.77
C TYR A 263 19.02 10.59 1.53
N LEU A 264 18.61 9.38 1.12
CA LEU A 264 19.50 8.28 0.75
C LEU A 264 20.36 8.63 -0.46
N LEU A 265 19.78 9.25 -1.49
CA LEU A 265 20.50 9.66 -2.70
C LEU A 265 21.53 10.76 -2.42
N VAL A 266 21.33 11.61 -1.43
CA VAL A 266 22.34 12.62 -1.04
C VAL A 266 23.41 12.02 -0.12
N THR A 267 23.01 11.30 0.94
CA THR A 267 23.92 10.95 2.05
C THR A 267 24.40 9.49 2.08
N ASN A 268 23.79 8.61 1.27
CA ASN A 268 23.90 7.14 1.34
C ASN A 268 23.44 6.51 2.67
N LYS A 269 22.92 7.31 3.61
CA LYS A 269 22.44 6.83 4.93
C LYS A 269 20.94 6.56 4.88
N ASN A 270 20.50 5.56 5.63
CA ASN A 270 19.09 5.19 5.76
C ASN A 270 18.61 5.50 7.18
N VAL A 271 18.13 6.74 7.37
CA VAL A 271 17.61 7.23 8.65
C VAL A 271 16.26 6.59 8.99
N TYR A 272 15.47 6.25 7.97
CA TYR A 272 14.16 5.65 8.17
C TYR A 272 14.25 4.33 8.95
N CYS A 273 14.97 3.34 8.42
CA CYS A 273 15.08 2.03 9.08
C CYS A 273 15.87 2.08 10.40
N SER A 274 16.70 3.12 10.60
CA SER A 274 17.50 3.24 11.82
C SER A 274 16.75 3.86 12.98
N THR A 275 15.78 4.76 12.71
CA THR A 275 15.19 5.63 13.75
C THR A 275 13.69 5.90 13.57
N VAL A 276 13.16 6.01 12.34
CA VAL A 276 11.78 6.43 12.08
C VAL A 276 10.81 5.25 11.89
N CYS A 277 11.27 4.14 11.34
CA CYS A 277 10.43 2.99 11.05
C CYS A 277 9.85 2.41 12.36
N PRO A 278 8.52 2.41 12.55
CA PRO A 278 7.91 1.95 13.80
C PRO A 278 8.18 0.46 14.03
N PHE A 279 8.07 -0.38 13.00
CA PHE A 279 8.31 -1.82 13.13
C PHE A 279 9.78 -2.16 13.44
N GLY A 280 10.72 -1.40 12.85
CA GLY A 280 12.14 -1.54 13.17
C GLY A 280 12.48 -1.06 14.58
N ALA A 281 11.80 -0.03 15.07
CA ALA A 281 11.90 0.47 16.43
C ALA A 281 11.37 -0.56 17.44
N THR A 282 10.19 -1.15 17.19
CA THR A 282 9.59 -2.20 18.03
C THR A 282 10.55 -3.37 18.22
N GLN A 283 11.12 -3.91 17.14
CA GLN A 283 12.09 -5.00 17.22
C GLN A 283 13.37 -4.61 17.97
N GLU A 284 13.85 -3.37 17.85
CA GLU A 284 15.02 -2.89 18.60
C GLU A 284 14.73 -2.74 20.10
N CYS A 285 13.52 -2.31 20.46
CA CYS A 285 13.08 -2.20 21.84
C CYS A 285 12.96 -3.58 22.50
N ILE A 286 12.31 -4.54 21.81
CA ILE A 286 12.18 -5.93 22.28
C ILE A 286 13.56 -6.57 22.44
N GLY A 287 14.45 -6.42 21.46
CA GLY A 287 15.79 -6.99 21.54
C GLY A 287 16.65 -6.43 22.67
N LYS A 288 16.38 -5.21 23.13
CA LYS A 288 17.09 -4.65 24.30
C LYS A 288 16.69 -5.32 25.62
N LEU A 289 15.49 -5.90 25.73
CA LEU A 289 15.03 -6.59 26.93
C LEU A 289 15.95 -7.77 27.29
N ASN A 290 16.49 -8.47 26.29
CA ASN A 290 17.35 -9.64 26.46
C ASN A 290 18.75 -9.45 25.83
N LYS A 291 19.19 -8.18 25.64
CA LYS A 291 20.51 -7.84 25.07
C LYS A 291 20.83 -8.60 23.77
N ALA A 292 19.84 -8.69 22.89
CA ALA A 292 19.90 -9.43 21.62
C ALA A 292 21.14 -9.07 20.78
N LYS A 293 21.74 -10.09 20.16
CA LYS A 293 22.93 -9.92 19.33
C LYS A 293 22.56 -9.43 17.93
N ALA A 294 23.44 -8.63 17.33
CA ALA A 294 23.32 -8.25 15.92
C ALA A 294 23.79 -9.40 15.02
N CYS A 295 22.88 -10.28 14.60
CA CYS A 295 23.20 -11.40 13.71
C CYS A 295 22.80 -11.09 12.28
N LYS A 296 23.79 -10.76 11.43
CA LYS A 296 23.55 -10.59 9.99
C LYS A 296 23.37 -11.95 9.31
N PRO A 297 22.44 -12.10 8.35
CA PRO A 297 22.33 -13.33 7.57
C PRO A 297 23.63 -13.54 6.78
N LYS A 298 24.34 -14.63 7.08
CA LYS A 298 25.60 -14.99 6.40
C LYS A 298 25.38 -15.78 5.13
N HIS A 299 24.25 -16.50 5.05
CA HIS A 299 23.98 -17.41 3.94
C HIS A 299 23.32 -16.67 2.78
N ASP A 300 23.92 -16.81 1.59
CA ASP A 300 23.47 -16.12 0.37
C ASP A 300 21.98 -16.42 0.05
N PHE A 301 21.49 -17.62 0.40
CA PHE A 301 20.07 -17.99 0.25
C PHE A 301 19.11 -16.96 0.85
N PHE A 302 19.31 -16.52 2.11
CA PHE A 302 18.36 -15.60 2.75
C PHE A 302 18.31 -14.25 2.05
N ILE A 303 19.44 -13.80 1.51
CA ILE A 303 19.54 -12.53 0.78
C ILE A 303 18.85 -12.65 -0.57
N TRP A 304 19.15 -13.71 -1.34
CA TRP A 304 18.57 -13.92 -2.66
C TRP A 304 17.08 -14.26 -2.61
N PHE A 305 16.66 -15.07 -1.63
CA PHE A 305 15.25 -15.39 -1.42
C PHE A 305 14.43 -14.13 -1.16
N ALA A 306 14.88 -13.26 -0.25
CA ALA A 306 14.15 -12.03 0.07
C ALA A 306 14.11 -11.04 -1.10
N ARG A 307 15.20 -10.95 -1.89
CA ARG A 307 15.21 -10.16 -3.14
C ARG A 307 14.24 -10.72 -4.18
N GLY A 308 14.24 -12.04 -4.36
CA GLY A 308 13.31 -12.73 -5.27
C GLY A 308 11.86 -12.56 -4.84
N LEU A 309 11.58 -12.68 -3.53
CA LEU A 309 10.26 -12.48 -2.96
C LEU A 309 9.75 -11.05 -3.19
N LEU A 310 10.58 -10.04 -2.91
CA LEU A 310 10.24 -8.64 -3.21
C LEU A 310 9.93 -8.47 -4.70
N TRP A 311 10.81 -8.95 -5.58
CA TRP A 311 10.61 -8.82 -7.03
C TRP A 311 9.31 -9.48 -7.50
N PHE A 312 9.04 -10.71 -7.03
CA PHE A 312 7.83 -11.45 -7.35
C PHE A 312 6.57 -10.71 -6.87
N THR A 313 6.58 -10.20 -5.64
CA THR A 313 5.43 -9.46 -5.08
C THR A 313 5.15 -8.16 -5.84
N LEU A 314 6.19 -7.46 -6.30
CA LEU A 314 6.03 -6.27 -7.14
C LEU A 314 5.51 -6.62 -8.54
N ILE A 315 5.98 -7.70 -9.16
CA ILE A 315 5.44 -8.16 -10.45
C ILE A 315 3.95 -8.48 -10.34
N LEU A 316 3.56 -9.27 -9.35
CA LEU A 316 2.15 -9.61 -9.16
C LEU A 316 1.31 -8.38 -8.84
N GLY A 317 1.80 -7.50 -7.97
CA GLY A 317 1.12 -6.24 -7.64
C GLY A 317 0.89 -5.35 -8.85
N LEU A 318 1.90 -5.24 -9.74
CA LEU A 318 1.79 -4.46 -10.99
C LEU A 318 0.87 -5.13 -12.02
N TYR A 319 0.98 -6.44 -12.17
CA TYR A 319 0.18 -7.20 -13.15
C TYR A 319 -1.31 -7.21 -12.78
N TYR A 320 -1.65 -7.40 -11.50
CA TYR A 320 -3.04 -7.40 -11.02
C TYR A 320 -3.57 -6.02 -10.64
N ARG A 321 -2.73 -4.97 -10.72
CA ARG A 321 -3.07 -3.59 -10.30
C ARG A 321 -3.61 -3.52 -8.85
N ASN A 322 -3.11 -4.40 -7.99
CA ASN A 322 -3.48 -4.49 -6.58
C ASN A 322 -2.24 -4.90 -5.77
N SER A 323 -1.37 -3.95 -5.43
CA SER A 323 -0.15 -4.19 -4.65
C SER A 323 -0.41 -4.54 -3.19
N ALA A 324 -1.56 -4.11 -2.66
CA ALA A 324 -1.96 -4.34 -1.28
C ALA A 324 -2.20 -5.84 -1.00
N SER A 325 -2.80 -6.56 -1.94
CA SER A 325 -3.08 -8.00 -1.83
C SER A 325 -1.83 -8.88 -1.78
N PHE A 326 -0.73 -8.46 -2.39
CA PHE A 326 0.53 -9.22 -2.42
C PHE A 326 1.53 -8.76 -1.35
N SER A 327 1.11 -7.88 -0.45
CA SER A 327 1.95 -7.43 0.66
C SER A 327 2.06 -8.53 1.71
N TYR A 328 3.28 -8.99 1.97
CA TYR A 328 3.60 -10.07 2.90
C TYR A 328 4.15 -9.56 4.24
N GLU A 329 4.06 -8.26 4.47
CA GLU A 329 4.67 -7.59 5.60
C GLU A 329 3.81 -7.71 6.86
N PRO A 330 4.42 -7.86 8.06
CA PRO A 330 3.70 -8.02 9.32
C PRO A 330 3.12 -6.71 9.87
N PHE A 331 3.17 -5.61 9.11
CA PHE A 331 2.90 -4.28 9.64
C PHE A 331 1.44 -4.10 10.04
N GLY A 332 0.50 -4.51 9.19
CA GLY A 332 -0.94 -4.44 9.47
C GLY A 332 -1.30 -5.24 10.73
N MET A 333 -0.76 -6.46 10.85
CA MET A 333 -0.99 -7.28 12.03
C MET A 333 -0.36 -6.67 13.30
N ALA A 334 0.85 -6.13 13.20
CA ALA A 334 1.57 -5.61 14.37
C ALA A 334 0.94 -4.36 14.99
N PHE A 335 0.32 -3.50 14.18
CA PHE A 335 -0.21 -2.21 14.64
C PHE A 335 -1.73 -2.07 14.58
N ASN A 336 -2.40 -2.77 13.68
CA ASN A 336 -3.87 -2.75 13.54
C ASN A 336 -4.53 -4.06 13.95
N MET A 337 -3.77 -5.11 14.25
CA MET A 337 -4.30 -6.47 14.49
C MET A 337 -5.14 -7.04 13.34
N ILE A 338 -4.92 -6.55 12.11
CA ILE A 338 -5.62 -7.02 10.90
C ILE A 338 -4.62 -7.74 10.00
N GLY A 339 -4.94 -8.97 9.62
CA GLY A 339 -4.13 -9.78 8.72
C GLY A 339 -4.64 -11.20 8.59
N THR A 340 -4.03 -11.97 7.70
CA THR A 340 -4.31 -13.41 7.58
C THR A 340 -3.68 -14.18 8.74
N HIS A 341 -4.19 -15.39 9.01
CA HIS A 341 -3.59 -16.28 10.01
C HIS A 341 -2.08 -16.51 9.79
N PHE A 342 -1.63 -16.55 8.53
CA PHE A 342 -0.21 -16.67 8.21
C PHE A 342 0.61 -15.46 8.64
N ILE A 343 0.12 -14.23 8.39
CA ILE A 343 0.79 -13.00 8.81
C ILE A 343 0.77 -12.87 10.34
N PHE A 344 -0.29 -13.34 10.99
CA PHE A 344 -0.35 -13.41 12.45
C PHE A 344 0.76 -14.28 13.05
N VAL A 345 0.87 -15.54 12.59
CA VAL A 345 1.92 -16.46 13.05
C VAL A 345 3.31 -15.90 12.74
N LEU A 346 3.50 -15.34 11.54
CA LEU A 346 4.76 -14.69 11.16
C LEU A 346 5.11 -13.53 12.10
N THR A 347 4.14 -12.69 12.44
CA THR A 347 4.34 -11.54 13.34
C THR A 347 4.76 -12.00 14.74
N ILE A 348 4.12 -13.03 15.29
CA ILE A 348 4.50 -13.62 16.57
C ILE A 348 5.94 -14.16 16.50
N LEU A 349 6.27 -14.92 15.45
CA LEU A 349 7.62 -15.45 15.26
C LEU A 349 8.66 -14.34 15.21
N ILE A 350 8.39 -13.23 14.53
CA ILE A 350 9.30 -12.09 14.45
C ILE A 350 9.47 -11.45 15.83
N VAL A 351 8.38 -11.24 16.57
CA VAL A 351 8.41 -10.67 17.93
C VAL A 351 9.23 -11.54 18.87
N LEU A 352 8.97 -12.86 18.90
CA LEU A 352 9.73 -13.81 19.74
C LEU A 352 11.21 -13.87 19.33
N THR A 353 11.48 -13.94 18.03
CA THR A 353 12.87 -13.96 17.53
C THR A 353 13.60 -12.66 17.83
N SER A 354 12.88 -11.53 17.93
CA SER A 354 13.46 -10.22 18.26
C SER A 354 14.04 -10.16 19.66
N LEU A 355 13.65 -11.06 20.57
CA LEU A 355 14.27 -11.19 21.90
C LEU A 355 15.72 -11.72 21.81
N PHE A 356 16.05 -12.51 20.79
CA PHE A 356 17.36 -13.15 20.67
C PHE A 356 18.23 -12.49 19.60
N ILE A 357 17.61 -12.00 18.52
CA ILE A 357 18.26 -11.40 17.36
C ILE A 357 17.79 -9.96 17.23
N ASN A 358 18.72 -9.02 17.07
CA ASN A 358 18.36 -7.62 16.88
C ASN A 358 17.82 -7.37 15.46
N LYS A 359 16.55 -6.98 15.34
CA LYS A 359 15.83 -6.69 14.08
C LYS A 359 15.84 -7.84 13.05
N PRO A 360 15.35 -9.04 13.39
CA PRO A 360 15.42 -10.21 12.52
C PRO A 360 14.69 -9.98 11.20
N TRP A 361 13.48 -9.40 11.23
CA TRP A 361 12.71 -9.11 10.01
C TRP A 361 13.42 -8.09 9.12
N CYS A 362 13.89 -6.98 9.71
CA CYS A 362 14.53 -5.90 8.96
C CYS A 362 15.83 -6.33 8.26
N GLN A 363 16.49 -7.39 8.76
CA GLN A 363 17.74 -7.89 8.19
C GLN A 363 17.54 -9.05 7.21
N THR A 364 16.38 -9.71 7.23
CA THR A 364 16.14 -10.93 6.45
C THR A 364 15.11 -10.69 5.34
N LEU A 365 13.84 -10.49 5.68
CA LEU A 365 12.72 -10.52 4.74
C LEU A 365 12.12 -9.14 4.43
N CYS A 366 12.49 -8.10 5.17
CA CYS A 366 11.90 -6.77 4.98
C CYS A 366 12.14 -6.22 3.56
N PRO A 367 11.08 -5.91 2.79
CA PRO A 367 11.23 -5.44 1.41
C PRO A 367 11.89 -4.06 1.34
N VAL A 368 11.66 -3.20 2.33
CA VAL A 368 12.27 -1.86 2.40
C VAL A 368 13.80 -1.95 2.46
N HIS A 369 14.33 -2.92 3.21
CA HIS A 369 15.78 -3.09 3.33
C HIS A 369 16.41 -3.43 1.97
N HIS A 370 15.84 -4.43 1.29
CA HIS A 370 16.34 -4.91 0.01
C HIS A 370 16.15 -3.90 -1.12
N PHE A 371 15.05 -3.15 -1.10
CA PHE A 371 14.85 -2.02 -2.00
C PHE A 371 15.93 -0.94 -1.84
N ILE A 372 16.27 -0.59 -0.60
CA ILE A 372 17.31 0.41 -0.33
C ILE A 372 18.70 -0.10 -0.72
N GLU A 373 18.99 -1.40 -0.52
CA GLU A 373 20.21 -2.01 -1.05
C GLU A 373 20.28 -1.94 -2.58
N TYR A 374 19.17 -2.21 -3.26
CA TYR A 374 19.07 -2.11 -4.72
C TYR A 374 19.35 -0.69 -5.22
N ILE A 375 18.76 0.35 -4.60
CA ILE A 375 19.05 1.75 -4.96
C ILE A 375 20.54 2.07 -4.79
N ARG A 376 21.15 1.65 -3.67
CA ARG A 376 22.58 1.88 -3.42
C ARG A 376 23.46 1.17 -4.45
N PHE A 377 23.10 -0.06 -4.81
CA PHE A 377 23.77 -0.83 -5.85
C PHE A 377 23.71 -0.09 -7.20
N MET A 378 22.52 0.31 -7.63
CA MET A 378 22.33 1.04 -8.88
C MET A 378 23.12 2.36 -8.90
N LYS A 379 23.03 3.16 -7.83
CA LYS A 379 23.80 4.41 -7.71
C LYS A 379 25.31 4.18 -7.83
N LYS A 380 25.84 3.14 -7.17
CA LYS A 380 27.27 2.79 -7.24
C LYS A 380 27.66 2.32 -8.64
N TRP A 381 26.84 1.51 -9.28
CA TRP A 381 27.07 1.02 -10.64
C TRP A 381 27.08 2.16 -11.66
N ILE A 382 26.11 3.08 -11.60
CA ILE A 382 26.06 4.28 -12.45
C ILE A 382 27.33 5.13 -12.24
N LYS A 383 27.69 5.43 -10.99
CA LYS A 383 28.89 6.22 -10.67
C LYS A 383 30.18 5.59 -11.20
N ASN A 384 30.29 4.25 -11.15
CA ASN A 384 31.45 3.53 -11.65
C ASN A 384 31.49 3.47 -13.19
N SER A 385 30.34 3.53 -13.85
CA SER A 385 30.24 3.50 -15.33
C SER A 385 30.50 4.89 -15.94
N VAL A 386 30.20 5.96 -15.20
CA VAL A 386 30.42 7.36 -15.64
C VAL A 386 31.87 7.83 -15.40
N LYS A 387 32.61 7.22 -14.47
CA LYS A 387 34.03 7.54 -14.29
C LYS A 387 34.84 6.90 -15.42
N PRO A 388 35.50 7.66 -16.31
CA PRO A 388 36.42 7.07 -17.27
C PRO A 388 37.50 6.33 -16.48
N THR A 389 37.72 5.06 -16.82
CA THR A 389 38.89 4.30 -16.40
C THR A 389 40.12 5.12 -16.75
N ARG A 390 40.71 5.81 -15.76
CA ARG A 390 42.10 6.28 -15.88
C ARG A 390 42.93 5.02 -16.07
N PHE A 391 43.36 4.77 -17.30
CA PHE A 391 44.40 3.82 -17.64
C PHE A 391 45.56 4.05 -16.67
N THR A 392 45.81 3.08 -15.80
CA THR A 392 47.02 3.06 -14.98
C THR A 392 48.18 2.67 -15.86
N GLU A 393 48.67 3.62 -16.65
CA GLU A 393 50.01 3.58 -17.19
C GLU A 393 50.93 4.16 -16.12
N LYS A 394 51.45 3.31 -15.23
CA LYS A 394 52.56 3.69 -14.37
C LYS A 394 53.51 2.52 -14.15
N LYS A 395 54.66 2.64 -14.83
CA LYS A 395 55.98 2.05 -14.55
C LYS A 395 56.18 0.55 -14.85
N ARG A 396 56.45 0.27 -16.13
CA ARG A 396 57.40 -0.79 -16.54
C ARG A 396 58.54 -0.10 -17.29
N GLY A 397 59.48 0.48 -16.55
CA GLY A 397 60.58 1.25 -17.09
C GLY A 397 61.49 1.71 -15.96
N GLU A 398 62.16 0.74 -15.33
CA GLU A 398 63.28 0.90 -14.39
C GLU A 398 63.67 -0.51 -13.94
N ARG A 399 64.33 -1.25 -14.84
CA ARG A 399 65.16 -2.43 -14.54
C ARG A 399 65.94 -2.77 -15.80
N HIS A 400 67.04 -2.06 -16.02
CA HIS A 400 68.25 -2.48 -16.74
C HIS A 400 69.25 -1.31 -16.74
N ALA A 401 70.10 -1.27 -15.71
CA ALA A 401 71.40 -0.61 -15.69
C ALA A 401 72.12 -1.04 -14.41
N SER A 402 72.63 -2.26 -14.42
CA SER A 402 73.76 -2.76 -13.63
C SER A 402 74.33 -3.94 -14.39
#